data_AF-A0A318QC97-F1
#
_entry.id   AF-A0A318QC97-F1
#
_cell.length_a   1.000
_cell.length_b   1.000
_cell.length_c   1.000
_cell.angle_alpha   90.00
_cell.angle_beta   90.00
_cell.angle_gamma   90.00
#
_symmetry.space_group_name_H-M   'P 1'
#
loop_
_entity.id
_entity.type
_entity.pdbx_description
1 polymer ?
#
loop_
_entity_poly.entity_id
_entity_poly.type
_entity_poly.pdbx_seq_one_letter_code
_entity_poly.pdbx_strand_id
1 'polypeptide(L)'
;MNRVGIALFAAGILLLSGGAAMAHRLDEYLHAATLDLTRTHILLHLRLTPGMDVANDVIRQMDRNSDGRLSPVEQRAYVSQIMQGLSLSLNGRAARLRVEALTFPTIAEMRAGTGVIDLRFSVKTGLQTGSYRLTYRDRGAGTGTVWLVNCLLPQDPAIHVTRQKRSEDQSSYMLDFSISPP
;
A
#
# COMPACT_ATOMS: atom_id res chain seq x y z
N MET A 1 -30.73 60.73 19.18
CA MET A 1 -30.30 60.25 20.51
C MET A 1 -30.74 58.81 20.68
N ASN A 2 -29.76 57.94 20.90
CA ASN A 2 -29.80 56.48 20.78
C ASN A 2 -30.83 55.80 21.69
N ARG A 3 -31.52 54.80 21.15
CA ARG A 3 -31.96 53.63 21.91
C ARG A 3 -31.67 52.38 21.07
N VAL A 4 -30.45 51.86 21.27
CA VAL A 4 -30.01 50.54 20.80
C VAL A 4 -30.80 49.50 21.58
N GLY A 5 -31.64 48.74 20.88
CA GLY A 5 -32.33 47.58 21.45
C GLY A 5 -31.34 46.44 21.64
N ILE A 6 -31.15 46.03 22.89
CA ILE A 6 -30.38 44.86 23.29
C ILE A 6 -31.20 43.62 22.95
N ALA A 7 -30.75 42.81 22.00
CA ALA A 7 -31.27 41.46 21.79
C ALA A 7 -30.36 40.47 22.54
N LEU A 8 -30.95 39.77 23.49
CA LEU A 8 -30.34 38.71 24.31
C LEU A 8 -30.93 37.35 23.89
N PHE A 9 -30.11 36.29 23.98
CA PHE A 9 -30.36 34.86 23.76
C PHE A 9 -30.39 34.38 22.29
N ALA A 10 -29.73 33.29 21.88
CA ALA A 10 -29.29 32.12 22.64
C ALA A 10 -27.91 31.61 22.19
N ALA A 11 -27.11 31.18 23.18
CA ALA A 11 -25.88 30.42 22.98
C ALA A 11 -26.21 29.02 22.45
N GLY A 12 -26.02 28.80 21.15
CA GLY A 12 -25.91 27.45 20.61
C GLY A 12 -24.53 26.93 20.91
N ILE A 13 -24.38 26.16 22.00
CA ILE A 13 -23.21 25.31 22.19
C ILE A 13 -23.28 24.26 21.08
N LEU A 14 -22.54 24.48 19.99
CA LEU A 14 -22.23 23.43 19.04
C LEU A 14 -21.29 22.47 19.76
N LEU A 15 -21.87 21.44 20.41
CA LEU A 15 -21.14 20.23 20.77
C LEU A 15 -20.73 19.59 19.44
N LEU A 16 -19.62 20.05 18.87
CA LEU A 16 -18.83 19.28 17.95
C LEU A 16 -18.35 18.10 18.79
N SER A 17 -19.12 17.02 18.75
CA SER A 17 -18.65 15.69 19.08
C SER A 17 -17.43 15.45 18.19
N GLY A 18 -16.26 15.77 18.73
CA GLY A 18 -14.99 15.23 18.30
C GLY A 18 -15.10 13.73 18.52
N GLY A 19 -15.76 13.04 17.58
CA GLY A 19 -15.49 11.63 17.36
C GLY A 19 -13.98 11.56 17.26
N ALA A 20 -13.37 10.85 18.20
CA ALA A 20 -11.92 10.73 18.25
C ALA A 20 -11.46 10.47 16.82
N ALA A 21 -10.71 11.42 16.25
CA ALA A 21 -9.86 11.12 15.12
C ALA A 21 -8.79 10.21 15.71
N MET A 22 -9.19 8.97 15.96
CA MET A 22 -8.36 7.97 16.56
C MET A 22 -7.42 7.62 15.41
N ALA A 23 -6.23 8.22 15.48
CA ALA A 23 -5.14 7.97 14.56
C ALA A 23 -4.65 6.52 14.79
N HIS A 24 -5.47 5.55 14.37
CA HIS A 24 -5.33 4.08 14.52
C HIS A 24 -4.08 3.50 13.83
N ARG A 25 -2.99 4.26 13.67
CA ARG A 25 -1.78 3.76 13.00
C ARG A 25 -0.89 2.88 13.88
N LEU A 26 -1.18 2.78 15.18
CA LEU A 26 -0.37 1.99 16.10
C LEU A 26 -0.71 0.51 16.03
N ASP A 27 -1.98 0.19 15.78
CA ASP A 27 -2.56 -1.14 15.72
C ASP A 27 -2.73 -1.67 14.28
N GLU A 28 -2.30 -0.90 13.29
CA GLU A 28 -2.40 -1.26 11.87
C GLU A 28 -1.09 -1.83 11.32
N TYR A 29 -1.21 -2.80 10.40
CA TYR A 29 -0.11 -3.20 9.52
C TYR A 29 -0.33 -2.60 8.14
N LEU A 30 0.35 -1.49 7.85
CA LEU A 30 0.18 -0.77 6.59
C LEU A 30 0.90 -1.48 5.44
N HIS A 31 0.14 -1.81 4.40
CA HIS A 31 0.62 -2.25 3.09
C HIS A 31 0.44 -1.12 2.08
N ALA A 32 1.52 -0.43 1.74
CA ALA A 32 1.50 0.67 0.77
C ALA A 32 2.16 0.26 -0.56
N ALA A 33 1.32 0.04 -1.57
CA ALA A 33 1.72 -0.36 -2.92
C ALA A 33 1.77 0.82 -3.89
N THR A 34 2.82 0.91 -4.70
CA THR A 34 2.87 1.76 -5.89
C THR A 34 3.23 0.96 -7.13
N LEU A 35 2.51 1.22 -8.21
CA LEU A 35 2.74 0.62 -9.52
C LEU A 35 3.43 1.64 -10.44
N ASP A 36 4.51 1.24 -11.10
CA ASP A 36 5.17 2.01 -12.15
C ASP A 36 5.05 1.26 -13.48
N LEU A 37 4.73 1.99 -14.54
CA LEU A 37 4.46 1.44 -15.87
C LEU A 37 5.58 1.81 -16.83
N THR A 38 6.17 0.79 -17.43
CA THR A 38 7.05 0.94 -18.60
C THR A 38 6.60 -0.03 -19.68
N ARG A 39 7.13 0.11 -20.90
CA ARG A 39 6.82 -0.83 -21.99
C ARG A 39 7.32 -2.25 -21.71
N THR A 40 8.48 -2.37 -21.07
CA THR A 40 9.17 -3.66 -20.90
C THR A 40 8.92 -4.30 -19.53
N HIS A 41 8.50 -3.52 -18.55
CA HIS A 41 8.22 -4.00 -17.20
C HIS A 41 7.11 -3.21 -16.52
N ILE A 42 6.37 -3.87 -15.64
CA ILE A 42 5.57 -3.23 -14.60
C ILE A 42 6.30 -3.45 -13.28
N LEU A 43 6.59 -2.38 -12.55
CA LEU A 43 7.20 -2.46 -11.23
C LEU A 43 6.12 -2.31 -10.16
N LEU A 44 6.14 -3.20 -9.17
CA LEU A 44 5.36 -3.10 -7.95
C LEU A 44 6.34 -2.83 -6.81
N HIS A 45 6.22 -1.66 -6.19
CA HIS A 45 6.92 -1.33 -4.96
C HIS A 45 5.94 -1.42 -3.81
N LEU A 46 6.23 -2.30 -2.86
CA LEU A 46 5.40 -2.56 -1.69
C LEU A 46 6.19 -2.23 -0.44
N ARG A 47 5.69 -1.27 0.33
CA ARG A 47 6.24 -0.89 1.64
C ARG A 47 5.32 -1.42 2.71
N LEU A 48 5.89 -2.18 3.63
CA LEU A 48 5.16 -2.76 4.75
C LEU A 48 5.63 -2.11 6.04
N THR A 49 4.70 -1.50 6.78
CA THR A 49 5.00 -0.76 8.01
C THR A 49 4.09 -1.26 9.12
N PRO A 50 4.59 -2.11 10.03
CA PRO A 50 3.81 -2.48 11.20
C PRO A 50 3.74 -1.29 12.17
N GLY A 51 2.55 -1.01 12.66
CA GLY A 51 2.36 -0.19 13.85
C GLY A 51 2.96 -0.85 15.08
N MET A 52 3.25 -0.05 16.11
CA MET A 52 3.94 -0.51 17.32
C MET A 52 3.21 -1.69 18.01
N ASP A 53 1.88 -1.66 18.05
CA ASP A 53 1.07 -2.64 18.78
C ASP A 53 1.00 -3.98 18.04
N VAL A 54 1.15 -3.98 16.71
CA VAL A 54 1.18 -5.21 15.88
C VAL A 54 2.59 -5.67 15.51
N ALA A 55 3.62 -4.86 15.79
CA ALA A 55 4.99 -5.15 15.38
C ALA A 55 5.50 -6.51 15.86
N ASN A 56 5.22 -6.86 17.13
CA ASN A 56 5.65 -8.15 17.67
C ASN A 56 4.99 -9.34 16.96
N ASP A 57 3.76 -9.19 16.49
CA ASP A 57 3.04 -10.25 15.78
C ASP A 57 3.63 -10.45 14.38
N VAL A 58 3.97 -9.35 13.70
CA VAL A 58 4.67 -9.40 12.41
C VAL A 58 6.10 -9.95 12.59
N ILE A 59 6.82 -9.55 13.64
CA ILE A 59 8.16 -10.09 13.96
C ILE A 59 8.12 -11.60 14.15
N ARG A 60 7.17 -12.14 14.92
CA ARG A 60 7.03 -13.59 15.13
C ARG A 60 6.76 -14.39 13.85
N GLN A 61 6.16 -13.77 12.83
CA GLN A 61 5.98 -14.42 11.52
C GLN A 61 7.30 -14.55 10.74
N MET A 62 8.24 -13.65 10.99
CA MET A 62 9.56 -13.63 10.33
C MET A 62 10.61 -14.41 11.13
N ASP A 63 10.81 -14.07 12.41
CA ASP A 63 11.79 -14.66 13.33
C ASP A 63 11.30 -16.04 13.82
N ARG A 64 11.35 -17.02 12.93
CA ARG A 64 10.78 -18.36 13.14
C ARG A 64 11.58 -19.17 14.15
N ASN A 65 12.88 -18.90 14.25
CA ASN A 65 13.75 -19.56 15.23
C ASN A 65 13.77 -18.82 16.59
N SER A 66 13.19 -17.62 16.67
CA SER A 66 13.11 -16.78 17.87
C SER A 66 14.48 -16.39 18.44
N ASP A 67 15.49 -16.21 17.58
CA ASP A 67 16.85 -15.80 17.98
C ASP A 67 17.01 -14.26 18.07
N GLY A 68 15.95 -13.52 17.74
CA GLY A 68 15.92 -12.06 17.80
C GLY A 68 16.65 -11.38 16.64
N ARG A 69 16.93 -12.09 15.54
CA ARG A 69 17.55 -11.56 14.32
C ARG A 69 16.79 -12.06 13.10
N LEU A 70 16.66 -11.21 12.08
CA LEU A 70 16.03 -11.61 10.81
C LEU A 70 17.09 -12.12 9.84
N SER A 71 17.30 -13.44 9.79
CA SER A 71 18.24 -14.04 8.86
C SER A 71 17.77 -13.88 7.39
N PRO A 72 18.69 -13.94 6.40
CA PRO A 72 18.30 -13.90 4.99
C PRO A 72 17.32 -15.01 4.57
N VAL A 73 17.35 -16.17 5.26
CA VAL A 73 16.42 -17.28 5.00
C VAL A 73 15.01 -16.92 5.48
N GLU A 74 14.88 -16.36 6.67
CA GLU A 74 13.61 -15.90 7.25
C GLU A 74 13.00 -14.75 6.44
N GLN A 75 13.82 -13.77 6.05
CA GLN A 75 13.39 -12.68 5.17
C GLN A 75 12.79 -13.20 3.87
N ARG A 76 13.45 -14.15 3.19
CA ARG A 76 12.93 -14.76 1.95
C ARG A 76 11.67 -15.59 2.18
N ALA A 77 11.59 -16.31 3.29
CA ALA A 77 10.41 -17.09 3.64
C ALA A 77 9.20 -16.17 3.87
N TYR A 78 9.41 -15.05 4.57
CA TYR A 78 8.37 -14.04 4.79
C TYR A 78 7.91 -13.40 3.48
N VAL A 79 8.83 -12.99 2.62
CA VAL A 79 8.49 -12.42 1.30
C VAL A 79 7.71 -13.42 0.45
N SER A 80 8.08 -14.71 0.51
CA SER A 80 7.35 -15.75 -0.21
C SER A 80 5.90 -15.87 0.27
N GLN A 81 5.65 -15.72 1.58
CA GLN A 81 4.31 -15.65 2.15
C GLN A 81 3.55 -14.40 1.68
N ILE A 82 4.18 -13.22 1.70
CA ILE A 82 3.57 -11.99 1.18
C ILE A 82 3.20 -12.16 -0.30
N MET A 83 4.10 -12.70 -1.13
CA MET A 83 3.84 -12.93 -2.56
C MET A 83 2.68 -13.88 -2.83
N GLN A 84 2.37 -14.83 -1.94
CA GLN A 84 1.19 -15.69 -2.06
C GLN A 84 -0.12 -14.91 -1.84
N GLY A 85 -0.08 -13.83 -1.05
CA GLY A 85 -1.19 -12.90 -0.84
C GLY A 85 -1.38 -11.91 -1.99
N LEU A 86 -0.36 -11.71 -2.83
CA LEU A 86 -0.40 -10.79 -3.96
C LEU A 86 -0.90 -11.45 -5.24
N SER A 87 -1.66 -10.71 -6.03
CA SER A 87 -1.97 -11.08 -7.41
C SER A 87 -1.89 -9.87 -8.32
N LEU A 88 -1.33 -10.09 -9.50
CA LEU A 88 -1.28 -9.11 -10.58
C LEU A 88 -1.75 -9.79 -11.87
N SER A 89 -2.57 -9.12 -12.66
CA SER A 89 -2.98 -9.60 -13.98
C SER A 89 -3.03 -8.48 -14.99
N LEU A 90 -2.63 -8.78 -16.22
CA LEU A 90 -2.67 -7.87 -17.36
C LEU A 90 -3.68 -8.42 -18.37
N ASN A 91 -4.71 -7.63 -18.68
CA ASN A 91 -5.82 -8.02 -19.55
C ASN A 91 -6.46 -9.35 -19.11
N GLY A 92 -6.59 -9.56 -17.79
CA GLY A 92 -7.14 -10.78 -17.20
C GLY A 92 -6.19 -11.98 -17.16
N ARG A 93 -4.98 -11.88 -17.73
CA ARG A 93 -3.96 -12.95 -17.65
C ARG A 93 -3.07 -12.74 -16.45
N ALA A 94 -2.92 -13.77 -15.62
CA ALA A 94 -2.06 -13.73 -14.45
C ALA A 94 -0.62 -13.40 -14.83
N ALA A 95 -0.02 -12.46 -14.11
CA ALA A 95 1.33 -11.98 -14.33
C ALA A 95 2.24 -12.43 -13.18
N ARG A 96 3.35 -13.09 -13.51
CA ARG A 96 4.27 -13.63 -12.51
C ARG A 96 5.18 -12.52 -11.97
N LEU A 97 4.97 -12.18 -10.70
CA LEU A 97 5.88 -11.32 -9.93
C LEU A 97 7.25 -11.98 -9.78
N ARG A 98 8.30 -11.20 -9.98
CA ARG A 98 9.70 -11.55 -9.67
C ARG A 98 10.23 -10.60 -8.63
N VAL A 99 11.02 -11.09 -7.68
CA VAL A 99 11.69 -10.25 -6.68
C VAL A 99 12.86 -9.54 -7.34
N GLU A 100 12.92 -8.22 -7.19
CA GLU A 100 14.04 -7.37 -7.64
C GLU A 100 14.91 -6.94 -6.46
N ALA A 101 14.30 -6.51 -5.36
CA ALA A 101 15.01 -6.06 -4.17
C ALA A 101 14.19 -6.29 -2.91
N LEU A 102 14.89 -6.59 -1.81
CA LEU A 102 14.34 -6.81 -0.48
C LEU A 102 15.20 -6.04 0.52
N THR A 103 14.58 -5.14 1.29
CA THR A 103 15.25 -4.45 2.40
C THR A 103 14.40 -4.62 3.64
N PHE A 104 15.03 -5.08 4.72
CA PHE A 104 14.39 -5.27 6.01
C PHE A 104 14.98 -4.30 7.03
N PRO A 105 14.13 -3.65 7.86
CA PRO A 105 14.59 -2.89 9.00
C PRO A 105 15.06 -3.83 10.11
N THR A 106 15.73 -3.27 11.11
CA THR A 106 16.01 -3.99 12.35
C THR A 106 14.73 -4.25 13.15
N ILE A 107 14.74 -5.31 13.97
CA ILE A 107 13.62 -5.59 14.89
C ILE A 107 13.32 -4.41 15.82
N ALA A 108 14.35 -3.67 16.23
CA ALA A 108 14.19 -2.49 17.09
C ALA A 108 13.39 -1.37 16.39
N GLU A 109 13.71 -1.07 15.12
CA GLU A 109 12.97 -0.09 14.32
C GLU A 109 11.52 -0.53 14.07
N MET A 110 11.29 -1.84 13.86
CA MET A 110 9.93 -2.37 13.72
C MET A 110 9.10 -2.17 14.98
N ARG A 111 9.66 -2.50 16.16
CA ARG A 111 8.98 -2.28 17.45
C ARG A 111 8.72 -0.81 17.75
N ALA A 112 9.58 0.08 17.26
CA ALA A 112 9.40 1.52 17.38
C ALA A 112 8.38 2.10 16.37
N GLY A 113 7.84 1.29 15.44
CA GLY A 113 6.93 1.74 14.39
C GLY A 113 7.58 2.64 13.33
N THR A 114 8.92 2.68 13.29
CA THR A 114 9.69 3.47 12.32
C THR A 114 10.31 2.62 11.20
N GLY A 115 10.36 1.30 11.41
CA GLY A 115 10.87 0.34 10.45
C GLY A 115 9.94 0.12 9.26
N VAL A 116 10.51 0.14 8.05
CA VAL A 116 9.80 -0.15 6.81
C VAL A 116 10.45 -1.33 6.13
N ILE A 117 9.67 -2.38 5.87
CA ILE A 117 10.08 -3.46 4.96
C ILE A 117 9.83 -2.97 3.53
N ASP A 118 10.89 -2.86 2.73
CA ASP A 118 10.84 -2.35 1.36
C ASP A 118 11.00 -3.51 0.38
N LEU A 119 9.94 -3.79 -0.39
CA LEU A 119 9.87 -4.90 -1.32
C LEU A 119 9.66 -4.38 -2.74
N ARG A 120 10.53 -4.76 -3.67
CA ARG A 120 10.37 -4.43 -5.08
C ARG A 120 10.19 -5.68 -5.90
N PHE A 121 9.13 -5.68 -6.70
CA PHE A 121 8.81 -6.74 -7.62
C PHE A 121 8.69 -6.21 -9.04
N SER A 122 8.94 -7.07 -10.01
CA SER A 122 8.72 -6.78 -11.43
C SER A 122 7.85 -7.83 -12.11
N VAL A 123 7.17 -7.39 -13.16
CA VAL A 123 6.60 -8.24 -14.20
C VAL A 123 7.21 -7.82 -15.51
N LYS A 124 7.85 -8.75 -16.23
CA LYS A 124 8.30 -8.51 -17.61
C LYS A 124 7.09 -8.43 -18.53
N THR A 125 7.06 -7.40 -19.36
CA THR A 125 6.04 -7.12 -20.36
C THR A 125 6.67 -6.78 -21.72
N GLY A 126 5.85 -6.75 -22.75
CA GLY A 126 6.24 -6.28 -24.09
C GLY A 126 5.13 -5.42 -24.67
N LEU A 127 4.75 -4.37 -23.93
CA LEU A 127 3.57 -3.56 -24.25
C LEU A 127 3.81 -2.78 -25.54
N GLN A 128 2.88 -2.95 -26.47
CA GLN A 128 2.80 -2.22 -27.74
C GLN A 128 1.72 -1.14 -27.65
N THR A 129 1.61 -0.31 -28.69
CA THR A 129 0.48 0.61 -28.87
C THR A 129 -0.85 -0.12 -28.68
N GLY A 130 -1.75 0.46 -27.87
CA GLY A 130 -3.04 -0.16 -27.56
C GLY A 130 -3.56 0.17 -26.17
N SER A 131 -4.65 -0.48 -25.77
CA SER A 131 -5.28 -0.33 -24.45
C SER A 131 -5.05 -1.55 -23.57
N TYR A 132 -4.83 -1.30 -22.29
CA TYR A 132 -4.52 -2.33 -21.31
C TYR A 132 -5.30 -2.10 -20.01
N ARG A 133 -5.58 -3.21 -19.32
CA ARG A 133 -6.11 -3.24 -17.97
C ARG A 133 -5.16 -4.04 -17.08
N LEU A 134 -4.59 -3.36 -16.09
CA LEU A 134 -3.85 -3.99 -15.01
C LEU A 134 -4.80 -4.15 -13.81
N THR A 135 -4.83 -5.34 -13.22
CA THR A 135 -5.56 -5.58 -11.96
C THR A 135 -4.57 -6.11 -10.93
N TYR A 136 -4.56 -5.46 -9.76
CA TYR A 136 -3.77 -5.80 -8.59
C TYR A 136 -4.71 -6.15 -7.43
N ARG A 137 -4.32 -7.12 -6.62
CA ARG A 137 -4.96 -7.39 -5.33
C ARG A 137 -3.92 -7.86 -4.33
N ASP A 138 -4.07 -7.35 -3.12
CA ASP A 138 -3.31 -7.74 -1.93
C ASP A 138 -4.30 -8.32 -0.90
N ARG A 139 -4.06 -9.55 -0.45
CA ARG A 139 -4.88 -10.19 0.59
C ARG A 139 -4.43 -9.84 2.00
N GLY A 140 -3.33 -9.11 2.16
CA GLY A 140 -2.70 -8.81 3.44
C GLY A 140 -1.97 -10.00 4.04
N ALA A 141 -1.36 -9.76 5.21
CA ALA A 141 -0.63 -10.77 5.97
C ALA A 141 -1.39 -11.28 7.21
N GLY A 142 -2.58 -10.73 7.53
CA GLY A 142 -3.37 -11.13 8.69
C GLY A 142 -4.36 -10.05 9.15
N THR A 143 -4.82 -10.17 10.39
CA THR A 143 -5.68 -9.17 11.05
C THR A 143 -4.94 -7.84 11.22
N GLY A 144 -5.65 -6.72 11.05
CA GLY A 144 -5.09 -5.38 11.19
C GLY A 144 -4.35 -4.85 9.95
N THR A 145 -4.33 -5.60 8.82
CA THR A 145 -3.79 -5.04 7.57
C THR A 145 -4.65 -3.89 7.06
N VAL A 146 -3.99 -2.79 6.71
CA VAL A 146 -4.59 -1.65 6.01
C VAL A 146 -3.86 -1.44 4.71
N TRP A 147 -4.60 -1.20 3.62
CA TRP A 147 -4.03 -1.10 2.28
C TRP A 147 -4.05 0.35 1.78
N LEU A 148 -2.98 0.68 1.06
CA LEU A 148 -2.94 1.83 0.16
C LEU A 148 -2.36 1.36 -1.17
N VAL A 149 -2.92 1.85 -2.27
CA VAL A 149 -2.44 1.51 -3.60
C VAL A 149 -2.55 2.68 -4.56
N ASN A 150 -1.48 2.94 -5.33
CA ASN A 150 -1.48 3.98 -6.34
C ASN A 150 -0.67 3.60 -7.58
N CYS A 151 -0.91 4.28 -8.70
CA CYS A 151 -0.01 4.27 -9.86
C CYS A 151 0.81 5.56 -9.84
N LEU A 152 2.12 5.45 -10.08
CA LEU A 152 2.96 6.60 -10.36
C LEU A 152 2.60 7.20 -11.72
N LEU A 153 2.91 8.48 -11.91
CA LEU A 153 2.83 9.09 -13.23
C LEU A 153 3.86 8.39 -14.13
N PRO A 154 3.46 7.80 -15.28
CA PRO A 154 4.40 7.13 -16.17
C PRO A 154 5.47 8.11 -16.68
N GLN A 155 6.72 7.65 -16.73
CA GLN A 155 7.83 8.45 -17.27
C GLN A 155 7.85 8.47 -18.81
N ASP A 156 7.36 7.40 -19.45
CA ASP A 156 7.14 7.35 -20.89
C ASP A 156 5.88 8.16 -21.24
N PRO A 157 6.00 9.30 -21.95
CA PRO A 157 4.86 10.18 -22.23
C PRO A 157 3.83 9.54 -23.17
N ALA A 158 4.16 8.45 -23.86
CA ALA A 158 3.21 7.69 -24.66
C ALA A 158 2.28 6.82 -23.80
N ILE A 159 2.61 6.58 -22.53
CA ILE A 159 1.78 5.80 -21.61
C ILE A 159 0.84 6.74 -20.87
N HIS A 160 -0.46 6.57 -21.11
CA HIS A 160 -1.50 7.40 -20.51
C HIS A 160 -2.37 6.56 -19.58
N VAL A 161 -2.40 6.92 -18.29
CA VAL A 161 -3.36 6.36 -17.34
C VAL A 161 -4.73 6.96 -17.62
N THR A 162 -5.71 6.13 -17.98
CA THR A 162 -7.05 6.58 -18.39
C THR A 162 -8.10 6.37 -17.31
N ARG A 163 -7.92 5.38 -16.42
CA ARG A 163 -8.81 5.14 -15.28
C ARG A 163 -8.08 4.46 -14.14
N GLN A 164 -8.44 4.85 -12.92
CA GLN A 164 -8.05 4.17 -11.70
C GLN A 164 -9.29 3.86 -10.87
N LYS A 165 -9.44 2.61 -10.40
CA LYS A 165 -10.50 2.21 -9.48
C LYS A 165 -9.91 1.39 -8.34
N ARG A 166 -10.24 1.76 -7.10
CA ARG A 166 -9.86 1.04 -5.88
C ARG A 166 -11.11 0.40 -5.27
N SER A 167 -10.95 -0.72 -4.58
CA SER A 167 -11.94 -1.15 -3.59
C SER A 167 -11.99 -0.16 -2.42
N GLU A 168 -13.05 -0.20 -1.63
CA GLU A 168 -13.26 0.70 -0.50
C GLU A 168 -12.12 0.62 0.53
N ASP A 169 -11.70 -0.62 0.84
CA ASP A 169 -10.55 -0.94 1.70
C ASP A 169 -9.19 -0.79 1.00
N GLN A 170 -9.20 -0.48 -0.31
CA GLN A 170 -8.03 -0.37 -1.19
C GLN A 170 -7.16 -1.63 -1.33
N SER A 171 -7.65 -2.80 -0.88
CA SER A 171 -6.95 -4.08 -1.07
C SER A 171 -6.90 -4.53 -2.54
N SER A 172 -7.75 -3.96 -3.39
CA SER A 172 -7.83 -4.24 -4.83
C SER A 172 -7.76 -2.97 -5.65
N TYR A 173 -7.10 -3.06 -6.81
CA TYR A 173 -6.87 -1.94 -7.72
C TYR A 173 -6.98 -2.35 -9.18
N MET A 174 -7.72 -1.56 -9.96
CA MET A 174 -7.85 -1.68 -11.40
C MET A 174 -7.34 -0.40 -12.05
N LEU A 175 -6.42 -0.56 -12.98
CA LEU A 175 -5.77 0.51 -13.71
C LEU A 175 -5.96 0.28 -15.20
N ASP A 176 -6.73 1.14 -15.84
CA ASP A 176 -6.82 1.19 -17.30
C ASP A 176 -5.81 2.22 -17.81
N PHE A 177 -5.04 1.85 -18.81
CA PHE A 177 -4.06 2.72 -19.45
C PHE A 177 -3.93 2.40 -20.94
N SER A 178 -3.45 3.37 -21.70
CA SER A 178 -3.19 3.23 -23.13
C SER A 178 -1.76 3.60 -23.47
N ILE A 179 -1.24 3.02 -24.55
CA ILE A 179 0.05 3.37 -25.13
C ILE A 179 -0.21 3.96 -26.52
N SER A 180 0.22 5.19 -26.72
CA SER A 180 0.17 5.89 -28.01
C SER A 180 1.32 5.44 -28.92
N PRO A 181 1.18 5.60 -30.25
CA PRO A 181 2.31 5.53 -31.16
C PRO A 181 3.44 6.50 -30.72
N PRO A 182 4.71 6.19 -31.04
CA PRO A 182 5.82 7.10 -30.80
C PRO A 182 5.69 8.42 -31.57
#